data_AF-A0A0N4VZP7-F1
#
_entry.id   AF-A0A0N4VZP7-F1
#
_cell.length_a   1.000
_cell.length_b   1.000
_cell.length_c   1.000
_cell.angle_alpha   90.00
_cell.angle_beta   90.00
_cell.angle_gamma   90.00
#
_symmetry.space_group_name_H-M   'P 1'
#
loop_
_entity.id
_entity.type
_entity.pdbx_description
1 polymer ?
#
loop_
_entity_poly.entity_id
_entity_poly.type
_entity_poly.pdbx_seq_one_letter_code
_entity_poly.pdbx_strand_id
1 'polypeptide(L)'
;LPRDLPLQMLTTYPQGAGFPFFTWAQLFFTTADQEIVGWFKGSGDVGKPSIYSQQDISKMMKPLPYVTLSKVHDCLDKIYKFLTKNDPAFRCGLVWKGKNHLEIFAKVRDLSFKTSLLGTRIMPIFVRSRQTM
;
A
#
# COMPACT_ATOMS: atom_id res chain seq x y z
N LEU A 1 16.69 -11.84 21.45
CA LEU A 1 15.32 -12.40 21.45
C LEU A 1 15.41 -13.90 21.27
N PRO A 2 14.61 -14.71 21.99
CA PRO A 2 14.49 -16.15 21.73
C PRO A 2 14.12 -16.39 20.26
N ARG A 3 14.73 -17.38 19.61
CA ARG A 3 14.53 -17.64 18.17
C ARG A 3 13.19 -18.29 17.84
N ASP A 4 12.48 -18.79 18.85
CA ASP A 4 11.27 -19.60 18.70
C ASP A 4 9.98 -18.86 19.08
N LEU A 5 10.05 -17.53 19.29
CA LEU A 5 8.86 -16.72 19.54
C LEU A 5 8.34 -16.16 18.22
N PRO A 6 7.07 -16.44 17.86
CA PRO A 6 6.49 -15.90 16.64
C PRO A 6 6.41 -14.38 16.73
N LEU A 7 6.82 -13.70 15.67
CA LEU A 7 6.67 -12.26 15.56
C LEU A 7 5.17 -11.95 15.42
N GLN A 8 4.62 -11.34 16.47
CA GLN A 8 3.20 -11.00 16.55
C GLN A 8 2.99 -9.51 16.41
N MET A 9 1.99 -9.15 15.62
CA MET A 9 1.54 -7.77 15.47
C MET A 9 0.15 -7.58 16.08
N LEU A 10 -0.14 -6.36 16.52
CA LEU A 10 -1.44 -5.97 17.07
C LEU A 10 -1.98 -4.79 16.28
N THR A 11 -3.20 -4.91 15.78
CA THR A 11 -3.90 -3.83 15.09
C THR A 11 -5.37 -3.76 15.51
N THR A 12 -6.02 -2.64 15.19
CA THR A 12 -7.45 -2.47 15.38
C THR A 12 -8.09 -1.94 14.10
N TYR A 13 -9.22 -2.50 13.70
CA TYR A 13 -10.01 -1.99 12.58
C TYR A 13 -11.36 -1.44 13.08
N PRO A 14 -11.72 -0.21 12.69
CA PRO A 14 -13.07 0.30 12.92
C PRO A 14 -14.05 -0.45 12.02
N GLN A 15 -14.95 -1.22 12.61
CA GLN A 15 -16.01 -1.99 11.93
C GLN A 15 -15.52 -2.86 10.75
N GLY A 16 -14.28 -3.37 10.83
CA GLY A 16 -13.70 -4.19 9.77
C GLY A 16 -13.25 -3.43 8.51
N ALA A 17 -13.24 -2.09 8.53
CA ALA A 17 -12.78 -1.30 7.42
C ALA A 17 -11.31 -1.62 7.07
N GLY A 18 -11.08 -2.00 5.81
CA GLY A 18 -9.73 -2.33 5.31
C GLY A 18 -9.29 -3.78 5.53
N PHE A 19 -10.02 -4.57 6.32
CA PHE A 19 -9.83 -6.01 6.41
C PHE A 19 -10.45 -6.71 5.19
N PRO A 20 -9.83 -7.75 4.59
CA PRO A 20 -8.56 -8.38 4.96
C PRO A 20 -7.31 -7.71 4.34
N PHE A 21 -7.48 -6.69 3.50
CA PHE A 21 -6.43 -6.12 2.65
C PHE A 21 -5.24 -5.55 3.41
N PHE A 22 -5.49 -4.75 4.44
CA PHE A 22 -4.42 -4.13 5.22
C PHE A 22 -3.70 -5.14 6.10
N THR A 23 -4.43 -6.08 6.70
CA THR A 23 -3.86 -7.18 7.50
C THR A 23 -2.93 -8.04 6.65
N TRP A 24 -3.37 -8.37 5.43
CA TRP A 24 -2.55 -9.13 4.49
C TRP A 24 -1.24 -8.41 4.15
N ALA A 25 -1.32 -7.11 3.83
CA ALA A 25 -0.15 -6.32 3.47
C ALA A 25 0.80 -6.17 4.68
N GLN A 26 0.25 -5.95 5.87
CA GLN A 26 0.99 -5.82 7.11
C GLN A 26 1.79 -7.08 7.40
N LEU A 27 1.14 -8.25 7.44
CA LEU A 27 1.80 -9.55 7.60
C LEU A 27 2.83 -9.83 6.50
N PHE A 28 2.51 -9.54 5.23
CA PHE A 28 3.43 -9.82 4.11
C PHE A 28 4.73 -9.00 4.17
N PHE A 29 4.62 -7.67 4.34
CA PHE A 29 5.79 -6.79 4.24
C PHE A 29 6.62 -6.75 5.53
N THR A 30 6.03 -7.06 6.68
CA THR A 30 6.75 -7.11 7.96
C THR A 30 7.31 -8.49 8.27
N THR A 31 6.91 -9.51 7.52
CA THR A 31 7.26 -10.92 7.77
C THR A 31 6.85 -11.44 9.15
N ALA A 32 5.82 -10.82 9.75
CA ALA A 32 5.22 -11.30 10.98
C ALA A 32 4.50 -12.63 10.76
N ASP A 33 4.60 -13.53 11.74
CA ASP A 33 3.97 -14.86 11.66
C ASP A 33 2.44 -14.76 11.80
N GLN A 34 1.98 -13.80 12.61
CA GLN A 34 0.58 -13.66 12.98
C GLN A 34 0.24 -12.23 13.41
N GLU A 35 -1.03 -11.86 13.18
CA GLU A 35 -1.58 -10.57 13.54
C GLU A 35 -2.84 -10.74 14.37
N ILE A 36 -2.86 -10.09 15.53
CA ILE A 36 -4.01 -9.98 16.42
C ILE A 36 -4.80 -8.75 16.00
N VAL A 37 -6.06 -8.97 15.64
CA VAL A 37 -6.97 -7.93 15.16
C VAL A 37 -8.07 -7.69 16.20
N GLY A 38 -8.08 -6.49 16.75
CA GLY A 38 -9.19 -5.97 17.56
C GLY A 38 -10.28 -5.34 16.69
N TRP A 39 -11.54 -5.71 16.92
CA TRP A 39 -12.67 -5.17 16.16
C TRP A 39 -13.32 -4.02 16.90
N PHE A 40 -13.02 -2.79 16.50
CA PHE A 40 -13.61 -1.61 17.12
C PHE A 40 -15.04 -1.40 16.61
N LYS A 41 -16.03 -1.41 17.52
CA LYS A 41 -17.46 -1.28 17.17
C LYS A 41 -17.97 0.16 17.21
N GLY A 42 -17.22 1.06 17.84
CA GLY A 42 -17.63 2.43 18.16
C GLY A 42 -17.75 2.64 19.68
N SER A 43 -17.76 3.89 20.13
CA SER A 43 -18.00 4.27 21.54
C SER A 43 -17.05 3.68 22.60
N GLY A 44 -15.87 3.19 22.20
CA GLY A 44 -14.90 2.57 23.09
C GLY A 44 -14.99 1.04 23.17
N ASP A 45 -15.98 0.43 22.52
CA ASP A 45 -16.19 -1.02 22.58
C ASP A 45 -15.33 -1.78 21.56
N VAL A 46 -14.68 -2.83 22.03
CA VAL A 46 -13.89 -3.76 21.23
C VAL A 46 -14.56 -5.14 21.26
N GLY A 47 -14.84 -5.71 20.09
CA GLY A 47 -15.29 -7.08 19.95
C GLY A 47 -14.23 -8.11 20.33
N LYS A 48 -14.60 -9.39 20.34
CA LYS A 48 -13.65 -10.48 20.58
C LYS A 48 -12.49 -10.41 19.57
N PRO A 49 -11.23 -10.26 20.00
CA PRO A 49 -10.12 -10.19 19.07
C PRO A 49 -9.95 -11.51 18.32
N SER A 50 -9.46 -11.41 17.09
CA SER A 50 -9.16 -12.55 16.22
C SER A 50 -7.68 -12.61 15.94
N ILE A 51 -7.11 -13.81 15.82
CA ILE A 51 -5.72 -14.01 15.43
C ILE A 51 -5.70 -14.56 14.01
N TYR A 52 -4.84 -13.99 13.18
CA TYR A 52 -4.75 -14.36 11.78
C TYR A 52 -3.31 -14.63 11.37
N SER A 53 -3.10 -15.77 10.72
CA SER A 53 -1.85 -16.05 10.01
C SER A 53 -1.91 -15.49 8.59
N GLN A 54 -0.73 -15.33 7.97
CA GLN A 54 -0.62 -14.89 6.58
C GLN A 54 -1.34 -15.85 5.62
N GLN A 55 -1.31 -17.15 5.89
CA GLN A 55 -1.97 -18.17 5.06
C GLN A 55 -3.50 -18.05 5.13
N ASP A 56 -4.05 -17.78 6.31
CA ASP A 56 -5.49 -17.66 6.50
C ASP A 56 -6.04 -16.40 5.83
N ILE A 57 -5.33 -15.27 6.00
CA ILE A 57 -5.71 -14.01 5.37
C ILE A 57 -5.62 -14.10 3.85
N SER A 58 -4.59 -14.77 3.32
CA SER A 58 -4.40 -14.94 1.87
C SER A 58 -5.61 -15.61 1.20
N LYS A 59 -6.32 -16.51 1.90
CA LYS A 59 -7.54 -17.17 1.39
C LYS A 59 -8.74 -16.22 1.33
N MET A 60 -8.75 -15.16 2.13
CA MET A 60 -9.86 -14.18 2.20
C MET A 60 -9.67 -13.00 1.24
N MET A 61 -8.46 -12.83 0.69
CA MET A 61 -8.12 -11.75 -0.24
C MET A 61 -8.74 -11.93 -1.62
N LYS A 62 -9.46 -10.91 -2.09
CA LYS A 62 -9.96 -10.82 -3.48
C LYS A 62 -9.73 -9.40 -4.02
N PRO A 63 -8.93 -9.17 -5.08
CA PRO A 63 -8.23 -10.16 -5.90
C PRO A 63 -7.09 -10.87 -5.14
N LEU A 64 -6.61 -11.98 -5.71
CA LEU A 64 -5.52 -12.76 -5.11
C LEU A 64 -4.28 -11.88 -4.87
N PRO A 65 -3.53 -12.14 -3.79
CA PRO A 65 -2.32 -11.40 -3.43
C PRO A 65 -1.35 -11.10 -4.56
N TYR A 66 -1.12 -12.07 -5.45
CA TYR A 66 -0.22 -11.95 -6.58
C TYR A 66 -0.60 -10.80 -7.53
N VAL A 67 -1.89 -10.58 -7.76
CA VAL A 67 -2.40 -9.49 -8.60
C VAL A 67 -2.15 -8.12 -7.96
N THR A 68 -2.18 -8.06 -6.63
CA THR A 68 -1.86 -6.83 -5.89
C THR A 68 -0.35 -6.58 -5.91
N LEU A 69 0.46 -7.61 -5.71
CA LEU A 69 1.92 -7.51 -5.73
C LEU A 69 2.48 -7.10 -7.10
N SER A 70 1.91 -7.59 -8.20
CA SER A 70 2.35 -7.18 -9.54
C SER A 70 2.18 -5.67 -9.76
N LYS A 71 1.09 -5.08 -9.24
CA LYS A 71 0.87 -3.63 -9.29
C LYS A 71 1.86 -2.85 -8.44
N VAL A 72 2.21 -3.38 -7.26
CA VAL A 72 3.23 -2.77 -6.40
C VAL A 72 4.59 -2.78 -7.11
N HIS A 73 4.97 -3.92 -7.71
CA HIS A 73 6.17 -4.06 -8.51
C HIS A 73 6.23 -3.03 -9.66
N ASP A 74 5.17 -2.95 -10.47
CA ASP A 74 5.07 -1.98 -11.57
C ASP A 74 5.19 -0.52 -11.10
N CYS A 75 4.65 -0.22 -9.91
CA CYS A 75 4.75 1.09 -9.29
C CYS A 75 6.19 1.42 -8.88
N LEU A 76 6.85 0.49 -8.19
CA LEU A 76 8.25 0.66 -7.75
C LEU A 76 9.20 0.80 -8.94
N ASP A 77 9.02 0.02 -10.00
CA ASP A 77 9.80 0.13 -11.23
C ASP A 77 9.70 1.51 -11.89
N LYS A 78 8.50 2.10 -11.91
CA LYS A 78 8.28 3.45 -12.45
C LYS A 78 8.92 4.51 -11.58
N ILE A 79 8.82 4.37 -10.25
CA ILE A 79 9.48 5.26 -9.30
C ILE A 79 10.99 5.19 -9.48
N TYR A 80 11.56 3.99 -9.57
CA TYR A 80 12.99 3.78 -9.80
C TYR A 80 13.47 4.49 -11.07
N LYS A 81 12.75 4.31 -12.20
CA LYS A 81 13.05 4.98 -13.48
C LYS A 81 12.92 6.51 -13.42
N PHE A 82 12.05 7.04 -12.56
CA PHE A 82 11.87 8.47 -12.39
C PHE A 82 12.95 9.09 -11.47
N LEU A 83 13.38 8.32 -10.46
CA LEU A 83 14.40 8.71 -9.48
C LEU A 83 15.83 8.57 -10.00
N THR A 84 16.08 7.94 -11.16
CA THR A 84 17.43 7.71 -11.71
C THR A 84 18.15 8.98 -12.18
N LYS A 85 17.64 10.16 -11.82
CA LYS A 85 18.41 11.40 -11.92
C LYS A 85 19.50 11.34 -10.85
N ASN A 86 20.77 11.35 -11.26
CA ASN A 86 21.95 11.44 -10.38
C ASN A 86 22.05 12.83 -9.72
N ASP A 87 20.95 13.33 -9.15
CA ASP A 87 20.88 14.61 -8.48
C ASP A 87 20.38 14.40 -7.03
N PRO A 88 21.26 14.53 -6.02
CA PRO A 88 20.87 14.37 -4.61
C PRO A 88 19.90 15.45 -4.12
N ALA A 89 19.79 16.59 -4.84
CA ALA A 89 18.84 17.65 -4.55
C ALA A 89 17.43 17.34 -5.04
N PHE A 90 17.28 16.37 -5.95
CA PHE A 90 16.00 15.99 -6.50
C PHE A 90 15.08 15.41 -5.41
N ARG A 91 13.85 15.91 -5.39
CA ARG A 91 12.78 15.43 -4.51
C ARG A 91 11.55 15.21 -5.37
N CYS A 92 10.87 14.09 -5.17
CA CYS A 92 9.59 13.82 -5.82
C CYS A 92 8.48 13.55 -4.79
N GLY A 93 7.27 13.96 -5.13
CA GLY A 93 6.06 13.61 -4.40
C GLY A 93 5.24 12.60 -5.19
N LEU A 94 4.74 11.58 -4.51
CA LEU A 94 3.76 10.64 -5.04
C LEU A 94 2.39 11.04 -4.50
N VAL A 95 1.43 11.28 -5.39
CA VAL A 95 0.08 11.70 -5.00
C VAL A 95 -0.94 10.72 -5.57
N TRP A 96 -1.75 10.15 -4.69
CA TRP A 96 -2.90 9.32 -5.05
C TRP A 96 -4.19 10.03 -4.64
N LYS A 97 -5.03 10.37 -5.62
CA LYS A 97 -6.29 11.11 -5.42
C LYS A 97 -7.52 10.18 -5.42
N GLY A 98 -7.35 8.93 -5.01
CA GLY A 98 -8.45 7.93 -4.99
C GLY A 98 -8.94 7.50 -6.38
N LYS A 99 -8.18 7.79 -7.44
CA LYS A 99 -8.45 7.35 -8.82
C LYS A 99 -7.47 6.26 -9.24
N ASN A 100 -7.70 5.61 -10.38
CA ASN A 100 -6.82 4.56 -10.90
C ASN A 100 -5.42 5.04 -11.32
N HIS A 101 -5.12 6.35 -11.22
CA HIS A 101 -3.84 6.93 -11.57
C HIS A 101 -3.09 7.41 -10.32
N LEU A 102 -1.78 7.15 -10.33
CA LEU A 102 -0.81 7.75 -9.42
C LEU A 102 -0.10 8.88 -10.17
N GLU A 103 -0.01 10.05 -9.56
CA GLU A 103 0.71 11.20 -10.12
C GLU A 103 2.07 11.33 -9.44
N ILE A 104 3.14 11.53 -10.23
CA ILE A 104 4.50 11.76 -9.72
C ILE A 104 4.90 13.20 -10.04
N PHE A 105 5.22 13.98 -9.00
CA PHE A 105 5.62 15.38 -9.13
C PHE A 105 7.08 15.56 -8.75
N ALA A 106 7.83 16.34 -9.53
CA ALA A 106 9.15 16.83 -9.10
C ALA A 106 8.98 18.12 -8.31
N LYS A 107 9.59 18.20 -7.12
CA LYS A 107 9.61 19.43 -6.31
C LYS A 107 10.81 20.26 -6.73
N VAL A 108 10.54 21.44 -7.30
CA VAL A 108 11.58 22.47 -7.54
C VAL A 108 11.75 23.26 -6.23
N ARG A 109 12.99 23.58 -5.84
CA ARG A 109 13.31 24.20 -4.54
C ARG A 109 12.70 25.58 -4.35
N ASP A 110 12.35 26.26 -5.44
CA ASP A 110 11.69 27.56 -5.42
C ASP A 110 10.27 27.43 -5.98
N LEU A 111 9.32 28.01 -5.25
CA LEU A 111 7.87 28.13 -5.52
C LEU A 111 6.99 27.08 -4.80
N SER A 112 6.14 27.63 -3.91
CA SER A 112 4.81 27.12 -3.56
C SER A 112 4.21 26.37 -4.75
N PHE A 113 3.65 25.17 -4.53
CA PHE A 113 2.98 24.33 -5.55
C PHE A 113 2.38 25.16 -6.69
N LYS A 114 3.18 25.44 -7.72
CA LYS A 114 2.72 26.06 -8.95
C LYS A 114 2.67 24.94 -9.96
N THR A 115 1.45 24.62 -10.36
CA THR A 115 1.13 23.92 -11.60
C THR A 115 1.72 24.71 -12.78
N SER A 116 3.03 24.59 -13.01
CA SER A 116 3.70 25.20 -14.17
C SER A 116 3.77 24.18 -15.30
N LEU A 117 3.06 24.54 -16.38
CA LEU A 117 2.89 23.92 -17.69
C LEU A 117 4.18 23.72 -18.51
N LEU A 118 5.24 23.14 -17.94
CA LEU A 118 6.42 22.74 -18.72
C LEU A 118 6.86 21.33 -18.31
N GLY A 119 6.39 20.35 -19.10
CA GLY A 119 6.92 18.99 -19.07
C GLY A 119 6.26 18.02 -18.08
N THR A 120 4.96 18.16 -17.81
CA THR A 120 4.18 17.14 -17.10
C THR A 120 4.18 15.84 -17.92
N ARG A 121 5.15 14.95 -17.71
CA ARG A 121 4.99 13.54 -18.09
C ARG A 121 4.03 12.92 -17.09
N ILE A 122 2.74 13.16 -17.32
CA ILE A 122 1.69 12.29 -16.78
C ILE A 122 1.97 10.94 -17.44
N MET A 123 2.61 10.04 -16.70
CA MET A 123 2.66 8.63 -17.08
C MET A 123 1.37 8.00 -16.56
N PRO A 124 0.33 7.84 -17.38
CA PRO A 124 -0.87 7.16 -16.94
C PRO A 124 -0.48 5.73 -16.52
N ILE A 125 -0.67 5.40 -15.25
CA ILE A 125 -0.75 4.00 -14.85
C ILE A 125 -2.10 3.51 -15.35
N PHE A 126 -2.13 3.00 -16.58
CA PHE A 126 -3.35 2.45 -17.17
C PHE A 126 -3.61 1.07 -16.56
N VAL A 127 -4.58 0.99 -15.65
CA VAL A 127 -5.12 -0.28 -15.17
C VAL A 127 -6.08 -0.80 -16.24
N ARG A 128 -5.56 -1.53 -17.23
CA ARG A 128 -6.41 -2.25 -18.19
C ARG A 128 -6.94 -3.51 -17.49
N SER A 129 -8.18 -3.46 -17.02
CA SER A 129 -8.93 -4.69 -16.73
C SER A 129 -9.16 -5.39 -18.07
N ARG A 130 -8.49 -6.52 -18.32
CA ARG A 130 -8.93 -7.43 -19.37
C ARG A 130 -10.21 -8.08 -18.87
N GLN A 131 -11.37 -7.57 -19.30
CA GLN A 131 -12.54 -8.41 -19.43
C GLN A 131 -12.24 -9.37 -20.60
N THR A 132 -11.93 -10.62 -20.28
CA THR A 132 -11.99 -11.72 -21.25
C THR A 132 -13.39 -12.31 -21.18
N MET A 133 -14.13 -12.19 -22.29
CA MET A 133 -15.19 -13.14 -22.67
C MET A 133 -14.57 -14.49 -23.01
#